data_AF-A0AAW0AL27-F1
#
_entry.id   AF-A0AAW0AL27-F1
#
_cell.length_a   1.000
_cell.length_b   1.000
_cell.length_c   1.000
_cell.angle_alpha   90.00
_cell.angle_beta   90.00
_cell.angle_gamma   90.00
#
_symmetry.space_group_name_H-M   'P 1'
#
loop_
_entity.id
_entity.type
_entity.pdbx_description
1 polymer ?
#
loop_
_entity_poly.entity_id
_entity_poly.type
_entity_poly.pdbx_seq_one_letter_code
_entity_poly.pdbx_strand_id
1 'polypeptide(L)'
;RDTIRQIMREHFPLGFENRFPGNKKSPIPRTALNACGLFHEISSDGHEKLGKQALNMGDIGLPIYGYKDKWSDDIRYSPSTFDEHHMT
;
A
#
# COMPACT_ATOMS: atom_id res chain seq x y z
N ARG A 1 16.13 -2.79 -11.90
CA ARG A 1 15.21 -3.90 -11.53
C ARG A 1 16.00 -5.15 -11.12
N ASP A 2 17.16 -5.40 -11.73
CA ASP A 2 17.95 -6.61 -11.51
C ASP A 2 18.74 -6.64 -10.20
N THR A 3 19.22 -5.50 -9.71
CA THR A 3 19.98 -5.40 -8.45
C THR A 3 19.18 -5.89 -7.24
N ILE A 4 17.90 -5.49 -7.13
CA ILE A 4 17.01 -5.95 -6.05
C ILE A 4 16.80 -7.46 -6.13
N ARG A 5 16.61 -7.99 -7.34
CA ARG A 5 16.42 -9.42 -7.57
C ARG A 5 17.67 -10.22 -7.20
N GLN A 6 18.85 -9.70 -7.51
CA GLN A 6 20.14 -10.30 -7.15
C GLN A 6 20.33 -10.32 -5.62
N ILE A 7 20.20 -9.17 -4.96
CA ILE A 7 20.31 -9.05 -3.49
C ILE A 7 19.31 -9.98 -2.79
N MET A 8 18.07 -10.03 -3.26
CA MET A 8 17.05 -10.94 -2.72
C MET A 8 17.44 -12.40 -2.87
N ARG A 9 18.00 -12.82 -4.02
CA ARG A 9 18.44 -14.21 -4.21
C ARG A 9 19.65 -14.57 -3.35
N GLU A 10 20.55 -13.62 -3.15
CA GLU A 10 21.79 -13.82 -2.38
C GLU A 10 21.53 -13.92 -0.87
N HIS A 11 20.71 -13.02 -0.32
CA HIS A 11 20.46 -12.96 1.13
C HIS A 11 19.18 -13.67 1.56
N PHE A 12 18.20 -13.81 0.66
CA PHE A 12 16.88 -14.36 0.96
C PHE A 12 16.44 -15.36 -0.13
N PRO A 13 17.13 -16.50 -0.28
CA PRO A 13 16.88 -17.45 -1.38
C PRO A 13 15.44 -17.94 -1.47
N LEU A 14 14.78 -18.15 -0.32
CA LEU A 14 13.36 -18.52 -0.22
C LEU A 14 12.41 -17.31 -0.10
N GLY A 15 12.95 -16.09 -0.18
CA GLY A 15 12.23 -14.85 0.10
C GLY A 15 11.08 -14.58 -0.86
N PHE A 16 11.21 -15.00 -2.12
CA PHE A 16 10.14 -14.89 -3.12
C PHE A 16 9.04 -15.93 -2.88
N GLU A 17 9.40 -17.19 -2.65
CA GLU A 17 8.44 -18.27 -2.41
C GLU A 17 7.62 -18.03 -1.13
N ASN A 18 8.27 -17.55 -0.07
CA ASN A 18 7.61 -17.19 1.19
C ASN A 18 6.66 -15.98 1.06
N ARG A 19 6.90 -15.09 0.09
CA ARG A 19 6.06 -13.91 -0.19
C ARG A 19 5.05 -14.16 -1.31
N PHE A 20 5.04 -15.35 -1.91
CA PHE A 20 4.10 -15.67 -2.98
C PHE A 20 2.67 -15.67 -2.41
N PRO A 21 1.73 -14.94 -3.05
CA PRO A 21 0.34 -14.90 -2.60
C PRO A 21 -0.24 -16.31 -2.47
N GLY A 22 -0.79 -16.64 -1.29
CA GLY A 22 -1.37 -17.96 -1.01
C GLY A 22 -0.44 -18.97 -0.34
N ASN A 23 0.84 -18.65 -0.12
CA ASN A 23 1.72 -19.50 0.68
C ASN A 23 1.34 -19.42 2.17
N LYS A 24 0.71 -20.49 2.68
CA LYS A 24 0.34 -20.65 4.10
C LYS A 24 1.33 -21.48 4.92
N LYS A 25 2.31 -22.11 4.25
CA LYS A 25 3.23 -23.08 4.89
C LYS A 25 4.33 -22.41 5.69
N SER A 26 4.74 -21.20 5.30
CA SER A 26 5.82 -20.45 5.94
C SER A 26 5.42 -18.98 6.08
N PRO A 27 4.51 -18.67 7.03
CA PRO A 27 4.11 -17.30 7.28
C PRO A 27 5.33 -16.48 7.71
N ILE A 28 5.48 -15.30 7.13
CA ILE A 28 6.55 -14.37 7.51
C ILE A 28 6.21 -13.82 8.90
N PRO A 29 7.11 -13.95 9.91
CA PRO A 29 6.87 -13.36 11.22
C PRO A 29 6.76 -11.84 11.07
N ARG A 30 5.60 -11.30 11.47
CA ARG A 30 5.32 -9.86 11.43
C ARG A 30 5.56 -9.30 12.82
N THR A 31 6.51 -8.38 12.93
CA THR A 31 6.69 -7.58 14.15
C THR A 31 5.77 -6.37 14.08
N ALA A 32 5.22 -5.95 15.23
CA ALA A 32 4.52 -4.68 15.32
C ALA A 32 5.47 -3.55 14.92
N LEU A 33 4.97 -2.60 14.13
CA LEU A 33 5.71 -1.38 13.84
C LEU A 33 5.62 -0.48 15.08
N ASN A 34 6.75 0.06 15.51
CA ASN A 34 6.79 1.01 16.63
C ASN A 34 6.79 2.43 16.06
N ALA A 35 5.88 3.27 16.56
CA ALA A 35 5.90 4.72 16.34
C ALA A 35 6.11 5.43 17.69
N CYS A 36 6.40 6.73 17.70
CA CYS A 36 6.59 7.50 18.96
C CYS A 36 5.30 8.14 19.49
N GLY A 37 4.21 8.10 18.73
CA GLY A 37 2.91 8.64 19.13
C GLY A 37 1.90 8.59 17.99
N LEU A 38 0.66 9.02 18.29
CA LEU A 38 -0.41 9.17 17.30
C LEU A 38 0.03 10.09 16.15
N PHE A 39 -0.23 9.66 14.91
CA PHE A 39 0.12 10.39 13.67
C PHE A 39 1.61 10.66 13.48
N HIS A 40 2.49 10.08 14.31
CA HIS A 40 3.92 10.24 14.16
C HIS A 40 4.42 9.58 12.87
N GLU A 41 3.80 8.46 12.49
CA GLU A 41 4.11 7.78 11.25
C GLU A 41 2.86 7.13 10.65
N ILE A 42 2.53 7.49 9.42
CA ILE A 42 1.34 7.04 8.70
C ILE A 42 1.79 6.32 7.43
N SER A 43 1.31 5.09 7.24
CA SER A 43 1.45 4.37 5.98
C SER A 43 0.25 4.66 5.11
N SER A 44 0.47 5.25 3.93
CA SER A 44 -0.56 5.38 2.89
C SER A 44 -0.37 4.30 1.83
N ASP A 45 -1.35 3.43 1.64
CA ASP A 45 -1.47 2.63 0.41
C ASP A 45 -2.64 3.20 -0.38
N GLY A 46 -2.27 3.97 -1.39
CA GLY A 46 -3.19 4.45 -2.40
C GLY A 46 -2.91 3.66 -3.65
N HIS A 47 -3.94 3.04 -4.19
CA HIS A 47 -3.87 2.53 -5.53
C HIS A 47 -4.90 3.26 -6.38
N GLU A 48 -4.41 3.94 -7.42
CA GLU A 48 -5.22 4.22 -8.62
C GLU A 48 -5.58 2.91 -9.39
N LYS A 49 -5.73 1.77 -8.69
CA LYS A 49 -6.21 0.49 -9.23
C LYS A 49 -7.60 0.59 -9.83
N LEU A 50 -8.30 1.69 -9.56
CA LEU A 50 -9.64 1.96 -10.05
C LEU A 50 -9.72 3.33 -10.75
N GLY A 51 -8.62 3.81 -11.32
CA GLY A 51 -8.64 4.99 -12.20
C GLY A 51 -9.12 4.65 -13.61
N LYS A 52 -9.24 5.65 -14.49
CA LYS A 52 -9.62 5.50 -15.92
C LYS A 52 -8.85 4.41 -16.68
N GLN A 53 -7.59 4.19 -16.33
CA GLN A 53 -6.75 3.16 -16.97
C GLN A 53 -7.06 1.73 -16.49
N ALA A 54 -7.69 1.58 -15.32
CA ALA A 54 -7.99 0.30 -14.71
C ALA A 54 -9.48 -0.04 -14.71
N LEU A 55 -10.35 0.97 -14.69
CA LEU A 55 -11.79 0.85 -14.91
C LEU A 55 -12.12 1.41 -16.30
N ASN A 56 -12.62 0.56 -17.19
CA ASN A 56 -13.10 0.97 -18.53
C ASN A 56 -14.46 1.71 -18.42
N MET A 57 -14.54 2.70 -17.54
CA MET A 57 -15.75 3.44 -17.17
C MET A 57 -15.67 4.92 -17.57
N GLY A 58 -14.74 5.29 -18.45
CA GLY A 58 -14.52 6.69 -18.88
C GLY A 58 -13.65 7.46 -17.88
N ASP A 59 -13.93 8.75 -17.68
CA ASP A 59 -13.17 9.62 -16.73
C ASP A 59 -13.50 9.36 -15.26
N ILE A 60 -14.28 8.31 -14.97
CA ILE A 60 -14.64 7.93 -13.60
C ILE A 60 -13.50 7.11 -12.99
N GLY A 61 -12.94 7.64 -11.91
CA GLY A 61 -12.00 6.91 -11.05
C GLY A 61 -12.53 6.81 -9.63
N LEU A 62 -12.16 5.75 -8.93
CA LEU A 62 -12.30 5.64 -7.47
C LEU A 62 -10.91 5.75 -6.84
N PRO A 63 -10.43 6.99 -6.57
CA PRO A 63 -9.23 7.20 -5.79
C PRO A 63 -9.48 6.79 -4.34
N ILE A 64 -9.21 5.52 -4.04
CA ILE A 64 -9.31 4.98 -2.69
C ILE A 64 -7.91 5.05 -2.08
N TYR A 65 -7.74 6.04 -1.20
CA TYR A 65 -6.55 6.18 -0.38
C TYR A 65 -6.85 5.69 1.04
N GLY A 66 -6.19 4.59 1.42
CA GLY A 66 -6.19 4.09 2.79
C GLY A 66 -4.95 4.60 3.51
N TYR A 67 -5.16 5.26 4.65
CA TYR A 67 -4.10 5.68 5.56
C TYR A 67 -4.17 4.81 6.81
N LYS A 68 -3.04 4.28 7.25
CA LYS A 68 -2.96 3.51 8.48
C LYS A 68 -1.96 4.17 9.43
N ASP A 69 -2.45 4.59 10.59
CA ASP A 69 -1.59 5.09 11.66
C ASP A 69 -0.87 3.91 12.32
N LYS A 70 0.47 4.03 12.46
CA LYS A 70 1.27 2.93 12.99
C LYS A 70 1.17 2.77 14.51
N TRP A 71 0.81 3.84 15.23
CA TRP A 71 0.70 3.80 16.70
C TRP A 71 -0.63 3.19 17.16
N SER A 72 -1.75 3.65 16.59
CA SER A 72 -3.10 3.23 16.99
C SER A 72 -3.67 2.06 16.19
N ASP A 73 -3.01 1.67 15.10
CA ASP A 73 -3.52 0.74 14.09
C ASP A 73 -4.80 1.23 13.38
N ASP A 74 -5.22 2.49 13.62
CA ASP A 74 -6.41 3.10 13.03
C ASP A 74 -6.26 3.24 11.51
N ILE A 75 -7.30 2.83 10.78
CA ILE A 75 -7.36 2.93 9.32
C ILE A 75 -8.33 4.03 8.95
N ARG A 76 -7.81 5.08 8.31
CA ARG A 76 -8.60 6.20 7.81
C ARG A 76 -8.70 6.13 6.29
N TYR A 77 -9.93 6.14 5.82
CA TYR A 77 -10.23 6.34 4.41
C TYR A 77 -10.50 7.81 4.19
N SER A 78 -9.78 8.42 3.27
CA SER A 78 -10.15 9.73 2.76
C SER A 78 -10.85 9.51 1.41
N PRO A 79 -12.17 9.78 1.28
CA PRO A 79 -12.73 10.00 -0.03
C PRO A 79 -12.04 11.26 -0.56
N SER A 80 -11.15 11.12 -1.54
CA SER A 80 -10.53 12.29 -2.15
C SER A 80 -11.64 13.08 -2.84
N THR A 81 -12.02 14.20 -2.22
CA THR A 81 -12.89 15.19 -2.83
C THR A 81 -12.17 15.72 -4.07
N PHE A 82 -12.74 15.47 -5.25
CA PHE A 82 -12.44 16.27 -6.43
C PHE A 82 -12.93 17.68 -6.12
N ASP A 83 -12.02 18.56 -5.69
CA ASP A 83 -12.30 20.00 -5.59
C ASP A 83 -12.44 20.55 -7.01
N GLU A 84 -13.68 20.61 -7.49
CA GLU A 84 -14.07 21.49 -8.60
C GLU A 84 -14.09 22.95 -8.10
N HIS A 85 -12.94 23.52 -7.80
CA HIS A 85 -12.83 24.98 -7.73
C HIS A 85 -12.62 25.52 -9.15
N HIS A 86 -13.75 25.95 -9.72
CA HIS A 86 -13.87 26.68 -10.96
C HIS A 86 -12.82 27.78 -11.11
N MET A 87 -12.23 27.80 -12.30
CA MET A 87 -11.52 28.93 -12.88
C MET A 87 -12.38 30.20 -12.80
N THR A 88 -11.80 31.29 -12.30
CA THR A 88 -12.11 32.65 -12.75
C THR A 88 -10.92 33.17 -13.54
#